data_AF-A0A497ARR2-F1
#
_entry.id   AF-A0A497ARR2-F1
#
_cell.length_a   1.000
_cell.length_b   1.000
_cell.length_c   1.000
_cell.angle_alpha   90.00
_cell.angle_beta   90.00
_cell.angle_gamma   90.00
#
_symmetry.space_group_name_H-M   'P 1'
#
loop_
_entity.id
_entity.type
_entity.pdbx_description
1 polymer ?
#
loop_
_entity_poly.entity_id
_entity_poly.type
_entity_poly.pdbx_seq_one_letter_code
_entity_poly.pdbx_strand_id
1 'polypeptide(L)'
;MPLYRGGLDMYKKYSKKYVPDTIGARFSQVQDVALDRAQEGLITIGTVRDLVRPILDQYGITGGLRATYIAFAQKLAKHSMRQKGEAAKKIATALKNYYVSAYDLDPSICDEIINVVTGWVAPY
;
A
#
# COMPACT_ATOMS: atom_id res chain seq x y z
N MET A 1 -0.56 16.38 33.26
CA MET A 1 -0.68 15.23 32.34
C MET A 1 -1.83 15.53 31.39
N PRO A 2 -1.66 15.50 30.06
CA PRO A 2 -2.76 15.84 29.17
C PRO A 2 -3.87 14.79 29.34
N LEU A 3 -5.06 15.22 29.76
CA LEU A 3 -6.25 14.38 29.89
C LEU A 3 -6.48 13.57 28.61
N TYR A 4 -6.70 12.27 28.77
CA TYR A 4 -7.05 11.37 27.67
C TYR A 4 -8.31 11.91 26.99
N ARG A 5 -8.20 12.23 25.69
CA ARG A 5 -9.30 12.81 24.92
C ARG A 5 -10.28 11.71 24.56
N GLY A 6 -11.51 11.82 25.07
CA GLY A 6 -12.58 10.89 24.74
C GLY A 6 -13.11 11.10 23.31
N GLY A 7 -13.99 10.20 22.86
CA GLY A 7 -14.63 10.32 21.53
C GLY A 7 -15.35 11.66 21.33
N LEU A 8 -15.93 12.22 22.39
CA LEU A 8 -16.58 13.53 22.35
C LEU A 8 -15.60 14.68 22.07
N ASP A 9 -14.39 14.63 22.64
CA ASP A 9 -13.35 15.63 22.40
C ASP A 9 -12.85 15.56 20.96
N MET A 10 -12.75 14.34 20.41
CA MET A 10 -12.41 14.11 19.01
C MET A 10 -13.46 14.70 18.07
N TYR A 11 -14.76 14.46 18.34
CA TYR A 11 -15.85 15.02 17.54
C TYR A 11 -15.90 16.56 17.62
N LYS A 12 -15.80 17.13 18.81
CA LYS A 12 -15.78 18.59 18.99
C LYS A 12 -14.62 19.24 18.24
N LYS A 13 -13.45 18.61 18.25
CA LYS A 13 -12.29 19.06 17.46
C LYS A 13 -12.53 18.95 15.96
N TYR A 14 -13.15 17.86 15.49
CA TYR A 14 -13.49 17.67 14.08
C TYR A 14 -14.46 18.75 13.60
N SER A 15 -15.58 18.94 14.31
CA SER A 15 -16.59 19.96 13.97
C SER A 15 -15.99 21.36 13.86
N LYS A 16 -15.12 21.75 14.80
CA LYS A 16 -14.43 23.05 14.75
C LYS A 16 -13.46 23.20 13.57
N LYS A 17 -12.88 22.11 13.06
CA LYS A 17 -11.96 22.12 11.91
C LYS A 17 -12.68 22.07 10.57
N TYR A 18 -13.95 21.65 10.56
CA TYR A 18 -14.73 21.47 9.34
C TYR A 18 -15.33 22.81 8.89
N VAL A 19 -14.49 23.67 8.33
CA VAL A 19 -14.88 24.97 7.76
C VAL A 19 -14.71 24.89 6.23
N PRO A 20 -15.79 24.68 5.46
CA PRO A 20 -15.71 24.37 4.03
C PRO A 20 -14.88 25.36 3.21
N ASP A 21 -15.05 26.66 3.43
CA ASP A 21 -14.34 27.69 2.66
C ASP A 21 -12.83 27.64 2.86
N THR A 22 -12.41 27.45 4.11
CA THR A 22 -10.98 27.30 4.44
C THR A 22 -10.42 26.01 3.85
N ILE A 23 -11.21 24.94 3.85
CA ILE A 23 -10.82 23.67 3.24
C ILE A 23 -10.62 23.85 1.74
N GLY A 24 -11.59 24.44 1.03
CA GLY A 24 -11.49 24.69 -0.42
C GLY A 24 -10.27 25.53 -0.80
N ALA A 25 -10.00 26.59 -0.04
CA ALA A 25 -8.80 27.42 -0.25
C ALA A 25 -7.51 26.61 -0.07
N ARG A 26 -7.43 25.75 0.94
CA ARG A 26 -6.26 24.88 1.17
C ARG A 26 -6.04 23.86 0.06
N PHE A 27 -7.11 23.23 -0.43
CA PHE A 27 -7.01 22.30 -1.56
C PHE A 27 -6.48 22.98 -2.82
N SER A 28 -6.94 24.21 -3.09
CA SER A 28 -6.47 25.00 -4.24
C SER A 28 -4.99 25.38 -4.11
N GLN A 29 -4.55 25.75 -2.90
CA GLN A 29 -3.16 26.16 -2.63
C GLN A 29 -2.12 25.05 -2.79
N VAL A 30 -2.51 23.78 -2.64
CA VAL A 30 -1.58 22.64 -2.68
C VAL A 30 -1.87 21.70 -3.86
N GLN A 31 -2.67 22.16 -4.83
CA GLN A 31 -3.15 21.33 -5.92
C GLN A 31 -2.00 20.76 -6.76
N ASP A 32 -1.01 21.58 -7.07
CA ASP A 32 0.22 21.20 -7.78
C ASP A 32 0.96 20.08 -7.05
N VAL A 33 1.27 20.27 -5.78
CA VAL A 33 1.96 19.27 -4.94
C VAL A 33 1.13 18.00 -4.81
N ALA A 34 -0.20 18.11 -4.74
CA ALA A 34 -1.09 16.97 -4.68
C ALA A 34 -1.09 16.17 -6.00
N LEU A 35 -1.09 16.85 -7.15
CA LEU A 35 -1.06 16.22 -8.47
C LEU A 35 0.27 15.51 -8.72
N ASP A 36 1.40 16.13 -8.38
CA ASP A 36 2.72 15.51 -8.53
C ASP A 36 2.83 14.21 -7.71
N ARG A 37 2.40 14.26 -6.45
CA ARG A 37 2.38 13.09 -5.56
C ARG A 37 1.38 12.03 -6.02
N ALA A 38 0.24 12.44 -6.56
CA ALA A 38 -0.73 11.51 -7.12
C ALA A 38 -0.16 10.79 -8.34
N GLN A 39 0.53 11.52 -9.24
CA GLN A 39 1.19 10.94 -10.39
C GLN A 39 2.23 9.89 -9.98
N GLU A 40 3.14 10.23 -9.06
CA GLU A 40 4.15 9.28 -8.55
C GLU A 40 3.50 8.02 -7.95
N GLY A 41 2.49 8.20 -7.10
CA GLY A 41 1.79 7.09 -6.45
C GLY A 41 1.02 6.20 -7.43
N LEU A 42 0.32 6.79 -8.40
CA LEU A 42 -0.44 6.04 -9.41
C LEU A 42 0.49 5.26 -10.33
N ILE A 43 1.59 5.86 -10.78
CA ILE A 43 2.61 5.18 -11.60
C ILE A 43 3.22 4.02 -10.83
N THR A 44 3.62 4.24 -9.57
CA THR A 44 4.18 3.19 -8.69
C THR A 44 3.25 1.98 -8.61
N ILE A 45 1.96 2.20 -8.36
CA ILE A 45 0.98 1.12 -8.26
C ILE A 45 0.71 0.45 -9.61
N GLY A 46 0.74 1.21 -10.71
CA GLY A 46 0.68 0.68 -12.07
C GLY A 46 1.82 -0.30 -12.33
N THR A 47 3.06 0.13 -12.09
CA THR A 47 4.25 -0.70 -12.28
C THR A 47 4.20 -1.99 -11.46
N VAL A 48 3.83 -1.92 -10.19
CA VAL A 48 3.70 -3.14 -9.35
C VAL A 48 2.69 -4.12 -9.93
N ARG A 49 1.57 -3.63 -10.48
CA ARG A 49 0.57 -4.50 -11.13
C ARG A 49 1.14 -5.13 -12.40
N ASP A 50 1.82 -4.35 -13.22
CA ASP A 50 2.36 -4.83 -14.50
C ASP A 50 3.49 -5.85 -14.30
N LEU A 51 4.23 -5.76 -13.21
CA LEU A 51 5.23 -6.77 -12.81
C LEU A 51 4.59 -8.10 -12.36
N VAL A 52 3.45 -8.04 -11.67
CA VAL A 52 2.83 -9.22 -11.05
C VAL A 52 1.85 -9.93 -11.99
N ARG A 53 1.22 -9.20 -12.91
CA ARG A 53 0.25 -9.76 -13.86
C ARG A 53 0.80 -10.95 -14.65
N PRO A 54 2.02 -10.90 -15.24
CA PRO A 54 2.58 -12.03 -15.99
C PRO A 54 2.80 -13.27 -15.13
N ILE A 55 3.25 -13.11 -13.88
CA ILE A 55 3.38 -14.21 -12.92
C ILE A 55 2.02 -14.90 -12.77
N LEU A 56 0.99 -14.12 -12.45
CA LEU A 56 -0.36 -14.67 -12.25
C LEU A 56 -0.93 -15.30 -13.52
N ASP A 57 -0.59 -14.80 -14.71
CA ASP A 57 -1.00 -15.38 -15.99
C ASP A 57 -0.31 -16.74 -16.24
N GLN A 58 0.97 -16.88 -15.88
CA GLN A 58 1.72 -18.12 -15.99
C GLN A 58 1.12 -19.25 -15.13
N TYR A 59 0.61 -18.93 -13.94
CA TYR A 59 -0.07 -19.90 -13.06
C TYR A 59 -1.59 -20.00 -13.31
N GLY A 60 -2.13 -19.34 -14.34
CA GLY A 60 -3.56 -19.40 -14.66
C GLY A 60 -4.48 -18.78 -13.59
N ILE A 61 -3.96 -17.86 -12.78
CA ILE A 61 -4.73 -17.22 -11.69
C ILE A 61 -5.66 -16.15 -12.26
N THR A 62 -6.97 -16.41 -12.16
CA THR A 62 -8.04 -15.57 -12.69
C THR A 62 -9.04 -15.16 -11.61
N GLY A 63 -10.01 -14.31 -11.97
CA GLY A 63 -11.13 -13.92 -11.10
C GLY A 63 -10.71 -13.18 -9.83
N GLY A 64 -11.50 -13.34 -8.77
CA GLY A 64 -11.30 -12.64 -7.50
C GLY A 64 -9.96 -12.95 -6.81
N LEU A 65 -9.47 -14.18 -6.97
CA LEU A 65 -8.20 -14.60 -6.37
C LEU A 65 -7.01 -13.78 -6.90
N ARG A 66 -7.05 -13.40 -8.19
CA ARG A 66 -6.05 -12.52 -8.80
C ARG A 66 -5.93 -11.18 -8.06
N ALA A 67 -7.05 -10.61 -7.62
CA ALA A 67 -7.06 -9.35 -6.89
C ALA A 67 -6.36 -9.50 -5.52
N THR A 68 -6.48 -10.65 -4.86
CA THR A 68 -5.84 -10.92 -3.58
C THR A 68 -4.31 -10.97 -3.70
N TYR A 69 -3.78 -11.59 -4.75
CA TYR A 69 -2.33 -11.56 -5.04
C TYR A 69 -1.84 -10.15 -5.37
N ILE A 70 -2.61 -9.38 -6.14
CA ILE A 70 -2.27 -7.97 -6.42
C ILE A 70 -2.28 -7.14 -5.13
N ALA A 71 -3.22 -7.38 -4.23
CA ALA A 71 -3.28 -6.70 -2.94
C ALA A 71 -2.06 -7.04 -2.06
N PHE A 72 -1.63 -8.30 -2.05
CA PHE A 72 -0.39 -8.73 -1.41
C PHE A 72 0.82 -7.95 -1.97
N ALA A 73 0.98 -7.92 -3.29
CA ALA A 73 2.08 -7.22 -3.96
C ALA A 73 2.11 -5.71 -3.65
N GLN A 74 0.96 -5.04 -3.67
CA GLN A 74 0.86 -3.61 -3.36
C GLN A 74 1.21 -3.32 -1.89
N LYS A 75 0.78 -4.19 -0.98
CA LYS A 75 1.10 -4.05 0.45
C LYS A 75 2.58 -4.30 0.69
N LEU A 76 3.18 -5.28 0.00
CA LEU A 76 4.62 -5.51 0.02
C LEU A 76 5.38 -4.27 -0.47
N ALA A 77 5.04 -3.74 -1.66
CA ALA A 77 5.68 -2.56 -2.22
C ALA A 77 5.63 -1.37 -1.25
N LYS A 78 4.46 -1.08 -0.66
CA LYS A 78 4.30 -0.02 0.36
C LYS A 78 5.28 -0.17 1.52
N HIS A 79 5.48 -1.39 2.02
CA HIS A 79 6.38 -1.63 3.15
C HIS A 79 7.85 -1.57 2.73
N SER A 80 8.21 -2.19 1.60
CA SER A 80 9.57 -2.21 1.06
C SER A 80 10.08 -0.84 0.59
N MET A 81 9.17 0.08 0.24
CA MET A 81 9.54 1.48 -0.05
C MET A 81 9.88 2.27 1.21
N ARG A 82 9.25 1.94 2.35
CA ARG A 82 9.41 2.67 3.62
C ARG A 82 10.49 2.10 4.52
N GLN A 83 10.77 0.81 4.40
CA GLN A 83 11.68 0.05 5.24
C GLN A 83 12.68 -0.69 4.35
N LYS A 84 13.94 -0.76 4.79
CA LYS A 84 15.04 -1.40 4.03
C LYS A 84 15.75 -2.46 4.90
N GLY A 85 16.57 -3.28 4.26
CA GLY A 85 17.38 -4.30 4.94
C GLY A 85 16.54 -5.35 5.69
N GLU A 86 17.02 -5.76 6.86
CA GLU A 86 16.39 -6.82 7.67
C GLU A 86 14.95 -6.50 8.10
N ALA A 87 14.61 -5.21 8.26
CA ALA A 87 13.24 -4.81 8.57
C ALA A 87 12.28 -5.13 7.42
N ALA A 88 12.71 -4.88 6.18
CA ALA A 88 11.92 -5.20 4.98
C ALA A 88 11.71 -6.71 4.84
N LYS A 89 12.76 -7.52 5.08
CA LYS A 89 12.68 -8.98 5.03
C LYS A 89 11.66 -9.53 6.04
N LYS A 90 11.74 -9.09 7.30
CA LYS A 90 10.79 -9.50 8.36
C LYS A 90 9.35 -9.16 7.99
N ILE A 91 9.12 -7.97 7.43
CA ILE A 91 7.78 -7.56 7.00
C ILE A 91 7.30 -8.41 5.82
N ALA A 92 8.16 -8.66 4.82
CA ALA A 92 7.81 -9.50 3.68
C ALA A 92 7.42 -10.93 4.12
N THR A 93 8.20 -11.55 5.01
CA THR A 93 7.91 -12.86 5.58
C THR A 93 6.58 -12.87 6.35
N ALA A 94 6.37 -11.89 7.24
CA ALA A 94 5.13 -11.79 8.01
C ALA A 94 3.91 -11.56 7.11
N LEU A 95 4.08 -10.76 6.05
CA LEU A 95 3.03 -10.47 5.09
C LEU A 95 2.67 -11.71 4.28
N LYS A 96 3.67 -12.47 3.79
CA LYS A 96 3.45 -13.76 3.12
C LYS A 96 2.64 -14.68 4.02
N ASN A 97 3.08 -14.88 5.26
CA ASN A 97 2.40 -15.76 6.22
C ASN A 97 0.93 -15.35 6.42
N TYR A 98 0.66 -14.04 6.53
CA TYR A 98 -0.71 -13.55 6.65
C TYR A 98 -1.56 -13.90 5.43
N TYR A 99 -1.05 -13.69 4.21
CA TYR A 99 -1.84 -13.95 3.01
C TYR A 99 -2.01 -15.44 2.70
N VAL A 100 -0.98 -16.24 2.96
CA VAL A 100 -1.06 -17.71 2.86
C VAL A 100 -2.07 -18.25 3.86
N SER A 101 -2.05 -17.80 5.12
CA SER A 101 -2.92 -18.38 6.16
C SER A 101 -4.35 -17.82 6.18
N ALA A 102 -4.56 -16.55 5.81
CA ALA A 102 -5.88 -15.93 5.87
C ALA A 102 -6.65 -15.99 4.54
N TYR A 103 -5.96 -16.19 3.42
CA TYR A 103 -6.56 -16.18 2.09
C TYR A 103 -6.13 -17.35 1.21
N ASP A 104 -5.47 -18.36 1.79
CA ASP A 104 -5.04 -19.59 1.12
C ASP A 104 -4.24 -19.33 -0.18
N LEU A 105 -3.43 -18.26 -0.19
CA LEU A 105 -2.54 -18.00 -1.32
C LEU A 105 -1.43 -19.05 -1.37
N ASP A 106 -1.03 -19.41 -2.58
CA ASP A 106 0.09 -20.32 -2.82
C ASP A 106 1.40 -19.64 -2.35
N PRO A 107 2.12 -20.24 -1.39
CA PRO A 107 3.38 -19.71 -0.90
C PRO A 107 4.44 -19.50 -1.99
N SER A 108 4.46 -20.34 -3.03
CA SER A 108 5.45 -20.29 -4.10
C SER A 108 5.24 -19.07 -5.02
N ILE A 109 3.98 -18.81 -5.40
CA ILE A 109 3.60 -17.62 -6.16
C ILE A 109 3.89 -16.36 -5.35
N CYS A 110 3.66 -16.40 -4.03
CA CYS A 110 3.99 -15.29 -3.14
C CYS A 110 5.50 -14.99 -3.09
N ASP A 111 6.36 -16.02 -3.13
CA ASP A 111 7.82 -15.82 -3.17
C ASP A 111 8.28 -15.19 -4.48
N GLU A 112 7.70 -15.60 -5.61
CA GLU A 112 8.01 -15.03 -6.92
C GLU A 112 7.60 -13.54 -6.98
N ILE A 113 6.41 -13.21 -6.45
CA ILE A 113 5.97 -11.83 -6.28
C ILE A 113 6.92 -11.05 -5.37
N ILE A 114 7.39 -11.64 -4.27
CA ILE A 114 8.36 -10.98 -3.38
C ILE A 114 9.62 -10.62 -4.13
N ASN A 115 10.18 -11.56 -4.89
CA ASN A 115 11.43 -11.37 -5.62
C ASN A 115 11.30 -10.23 -6.65
N VAL A 116 10.25 -10.25 -7.47
CA VAL A 116 10.07 -9.24 -8.52
C VAL A 116 9.77 -7.85 -7.92
N VAL A 117 8.90 -7.77 -6.92
CA VAL A 117 8.53 -6.49 -6.31
C VAL A 117 9.67 -5.90 -5.49
N THR A 118 10.37 -6.70 -4.69
CA THR A 118 11.49 -6.19 -3.87
C THR A 118 12.73 -5.86 -4.71
N GLY A 119 13.02 -6.65 -5.76
CA GLY A 119 14.08 -6.35 -6.71
C GLY A 119 13.86 -5.03 -7.46
N TRP A 120 12.60 -4.71 -7.79
CA TRP A 120 12.26 -3.41 -8.37
C TRP A 120 12.36 -2.25 -7.34
N VAL A 121 11.91 -2.45 -6.10
CA VAL A 121 11.91 -1.42 -5.05
C VAL A 121 13.32 -1.15 -4.46
N ALA A 122 14.25 -2.08 -4.59
CA ALA A 122 15.62 -1.98 -4.10
C ALA A 122 16.63 -2.52 -5.14
N PRO A 123 16.94 -1.74 -6.20
CA PRO A 123 17.81 -2.19 -7.29
C PRO A 123 19.32 -2.29 -6.96
N TYR A 124 19.73 -2.23 -5.68
CA TYR A 124 21.14 -2.32 -5.26
C TYR A 124 21.31 -3.05 -3.92
#